data_AF-A0A7W7ILG1-F1
#
_entry.id   AF-A0A7W7ILG1-F1
#
_cell.length_a   1.000
_cell.length_b   1.000
_cell.length_c   1.000
_cell.angle_alpha   90.00
_cell.angle_beta   90.00
_cell.angle_gamma   90.00
#
_symmetry.space_group_name_H-M   'P 1'
#
loop_
_entity.id
_entity.type
_entity.pdbx_description
1 polymer ?
#
loop_
_entity_poly.entity_id
_entity_poly.type
_entity_poly.pdbx_seq_one_letter_code
_entity_poly.pdbx_strand_id
1 'polypeptide(L)'
;MTTFLGLALALTLQTAPTATAEAWTWTLYADNGPLVLANEIPDTPRLLTTLECAPGSSIVRLTLYGAAPVEGIAVITSGAASANAEVRPRRGQLQTMLRADHPVFAAFQASGKLQVSVGEQTSPVEIDRANLSKLRRFAELCTG
;
A
#
# COMPACT_ATOMS: atom_id res chain seq x y z
N MET A 1 -16.87 -38.13 -61.26
CA MET A 1 -16.62 -38.56 -59.87
C MET A 1 -15.70 -37.54 -59.25
N THR A 2 -16.24 -36.68 -58.40
CA THR A 2 -15.60 -35.47 -57.89
C THR A 2 -15.29 -35.73 -56.41
N THR A 3 -14.03 -35.72 -56.02
CA THR A 3 -13.60 -35.88 -54.62
C THR A 3 -12.94 -34.60 -54.12
N PHE A 4 -13.58 -34.00 -53.13
CA PHE A 4 -13.10 -32.88 -52.32
C PHE A 4 -11.97 -33.34 -51.39
N LEU A 5 -10.96 -32.48 -51.17
CA LEU A 5 -10.04 -32.60 -50.03
C LEU A 5 -9.90 -31.22 -49.37
N GLY A 6 -10.47 -31.10 -48.16
CA GLY A 6 -10.46 -29.88 -47.36
C GLY A 6 -9.14 -29.71 -46.59
N LEU A 7 -8.58 -28.50 -46.63
CA LEU A 7 -7.43 -28.09 -45.83
C LEU A 7 -7.94 -27.51 -44.49
N ALA A 8 -7.63 -28.15 -43.37
CA ALA A 8 -7.91 -27.64 -42.04
C ALA A 8 -6.77 -26.70 -41.60
N LEU A 9 -7.07 -25.41 -41.41
CA LEU A 9 -6.17 -24.44 -40.79
C LEU A 9 -6.15 -24.68 -39.28
N ALA A 10 -5.01 -25.13 -38.74
CA ALA A 10 -4.78 -25.19 -37.30
C ALA A 10 -4.40 -23.79 -36.80
N LEU A 11 -5.33 -23.09 -36.13
CA LEU A 11 -4.99 -21.90 -35.34
C LEU A 11 -4.29 -22.34 -34.06
N THR A 12 -2.99 -22.07 -33.96
CA THR A 12 -2.26 -22.12 -32.68
C THR A 12 -2.68 -20.92 -31.83
N LEU A 13 -3.48 -21.16 -30.78
CA LEU A 13 -3.69 -20.16 -29.72
C LEU A 13 -2.35 -19.98 -28.99
N GLN A 14 -1.63 -18.90 -29.32
CA GLN A 14 -0.54 -18.40 -28.49
C GLN A 14 -1.15 -17.69 -27.28
N THR A 15 -1.29 -18.42 -26.18
CA THR A 15 -1.52 -17.87 -24.86
C THR A 15 -0.33 -16.97 -24.52
N ALA A 16 -0.51 -15.66 -24.62
CA ALA A 16 0.50 -14.70 -24.17
C ALA A 16 0.81 -15.00 -22.70
N PRO A 17 2.10 -15.01 -22.28
CA PRO A 17 2.43 -15.12 -20.87
C PRO A 17 1.78 -13.94 -20.15
N THR A 18 0.80 -14.23 -19.28
CA THR A 18 0.32 -13.27 -18.30
C THR A 18 1.56 -12.87 -17.51
N ALA A 19 2.00 -11.61 -17.66
CA ALA A 19 2.98 -11.05 -16.76
C ALA A 19 2.48 -11.34 -15.35
N THR A 20 3.21 -12.18 -14.60
CA THR A 20 2.92 -12.43 -13.20
C THR A 20 2.85 -11.06 -12.55
N ALA A 21 1.64 -10.63 -12.19
CA ALA A 21 1.47 -9.45 -11.37
C ALA A 21 2.42 -9.64 -10.19
N GLU A 22 3.36 -8.71 -10.02
CA GLU A 22 4.30 -8.77 -8.90
C GLU A 22 3.50 -9.06 -7.63
N ALA A 23 3.95 -10.06 -6.87
CA ALA A 23 3.20 -10.62 -5.75
C ALA A 23 3.28 -9.70 -4.52
N TRP A 24 2.89 -8.44 -4.70
CA TRP A 24 2.74 -7.46 -3.64
C TRP A 24 1.76 -8.00 -2.60
N THR A 25 2.20 -7.99 -1.35
CA THR A 25 1.42 -8.45 -0.21
C THR A 25 1.60 -7.51 0.96
N TRP A 26 0.65 -7.56 1.89
CA TRP A 26 0.75 -6.86 3.16
C TRP A 26 1.26 -7.81 4.24
N THR A 27 2.41 -7.51 4.83
CA THR A 27 3.01 -8.29 5.92
C THR A 27 3.02 -7.46 7.21
N LEU A 28 2.56 -8.06 8.31
CA LEU A 28 2.65 -7.45 9.64
C LEU A 28 3.83 -8.05 10.39
N TYR A 29 4.83 -7.24 10.68
CA TYR A 29 5.94 -7.53 11.57
C TYR A 29 5.63 -6.95 12.95
N ALA A 30 5.51 -7.82 13.96
CA ALA A 30 5.11 -7.45 15.31
C ALA A 30 5.92 -8.19 16.39
N ASP A 31 7.17 -8.55 16.05
CA ASP A 31 8.09 -9.22 16.96
C ASP A 31 8.75 -8.21 17.93
N ASN A 32 9.94 -8.52 18.45
CA ASN A 32 10.69 -7.62 19.33
C ASN A 32 11.20 -6.39 18.56
N GLY A 33 10.42 -5.30 18.54
CA GLY A 33 10.81 -4.08 17.85
C GLY A 33 9.63 -3.14 17.54
N PRO A 34 9.82 -2.17 16.63
CA PRO A 34 8.71 -1.39 16.09
C PRO A 34 7.75 -2.30 15.32
N LEU A 35 6.46 -1.99 15.43
CA LEU A 35 5.42 -2.60 14.61
C LEU A 35 5.56 -2.08 13.19
N VAL A 36 5.55 -2.96 12.20
CA VAL A 36 5.60 -2.57 10.79
C VAL A 36 4.54 -3.32 9.99
N LEU A 37 3.64 -2.60 9.34
CA LEU A 37 2.78 -3.15 8.28
C LEU A 37 3.33 -2.69 6.92
N ALA A 38 3.92 -3.63 6.18
CA ALA A 38 4.62 -3.37 4.93
C ALA A 38 3.84 -3.90 3.73
N ASN A 39 3.75 -3.09 2.66
CA ASN A 39 3.37 -3.54 1.33
C ASN A 39 4.64 -3.83 0.53
N GLU A 40 4.90 -5.11 0.30
CA GLU A 40 6.21 -5.61 -0.14
C GLU A 40 6.08 -6.79 -1.10
N ILE A 41 7.19 -7.12 -1.76
CA ILE A 41 7.38 -8.42 -2.39
C ILE A 41 8.23 -9.27 -1.43
N PRO A 42 7.70 -10.38 -0.91
CA PRO A 42 8.41 -11.25 0.05
C PRO A 42 9.78 -11.68 -0.48
N ASP A 43 10.74 -11.84 0.44
CA ASP A 43 12.11 -12.26 0.16
C ASP A 43 12.89 -11.33 -0.81
N THR A 44 12.45 -10.07 -0.93
CA THR A 44 13.14 -9.03 -1.72
C THR A 44 13.22 -7.72 -0.93
N PRO A 45 14.13 -6.78 -1.30
CA PRO A 45 14.18 -5.46 -0.67
C PRO A 45 13.11 -4.48 -1.20
N ARG A 46 12.09 -4.96 -1.92
CA ARG A 46 11.14 -4.09 -2.62
C ARG A 46 9.94 -3.76 -1.74
N LEU A 47 9.78 -2.46 -1.48
CA LEU A 47 8.70 -1.89 -0.68
C LEU A 47 7.92 -0.88 -1.52
N LEU A 48 6.60 -0.84 -1.36
CA LEU A 48 5.74 0.24 -1.85
C LEU A 48 5.34 1.19 -0.74
N THR A 49 4.98 0.65 0.43
CA THR A 49 4.47 1.44 1.55
C THR A 49 4.78 0.75 2.87
N THR A 50 5.10 1.52 3.90
CA THR A 50 5.14 1.02 5.28
C THR A 50 4.36 1.92 6.22
N LEU A 51 3.63 1.28 7.15
CA LEU A 51 3.15 1.90 8.39
C LEU A 51 4.04 1.39 9.52
N GLU A 52 4.70 2.29 10.23
CA GLU A 52 5.58 1.94 11.34
C GLU A 52 5.11 2.65 12.62
N CYS A 53 5.14 1.95 13.75
CA CYS A 53 4.75 2.50 15.03
C CYS A 53 5.53 1.84 16.17
N ALA A 54 5.98 2.61 17.16
CA ALA A 54 6.41 2.02 18.42
C ALA A 54 5.18 1.53 19.20
N PRO A 55 5.19 0.31 19.78
CA PRO A 55 4.04 -0.21 20.52
C PRO A 55 3.53 0.80 21.57
N GLY A 56 2.22 1.03 21.60
CA GLY A 56 1.56 1.98 22.51
C GLY A 56 1.83 3.47 22.26
N SER A 57 2.58 3.84 21.21
CA SER A 57 2.91 5.26 20.96
C SER A 57 1.77 6.06 20.32
N SER A 58 0.82 5.39 19.68
CA SER A 58 -0.24 5.98 18.85
C SER A 58 0.26 6.86 17.69
N ILE A 59 1.56 6.84 17.36
CA ILE A 59 2.14 7.65 16.26
C ILE A 59 2.56 6.70 15.13
N VAL A 60 1.83 6.77 14.02
CA VAL A 60 2.12 5.99 12.81
C VAL A 60 2.96 6.83 11.88
N ARG A 61 4.15 6.33 11.56
CA ARG A 61 5.00 6.83 10.48
C ARG A 61 4.57 6.13 9.19
N LEU A 62 4.09 6.90 8.23
CA LEU A 62 3.78 6.43 6.88
C LEU A 62 4.95 6.75 5.96
N THR A 63 5.48 5.75 5.27
CA THR A 63 6.50 5.92 4.23
C THR A 63 5.99 5.39 2.90
N LEU A 64 6.05 6.22 1.86
CA LEU A 64 5.76 5.84 0.47
C LEU A 64 7.07 5.76 -0.31
N TYR A 65 7.34 4.62 -0.92
CA TYR A 65 8.58 4.34 -1.64
C TYR A 65 8.40 4.61 -3.14
N GLY A 66 9.48 5.01 -3.82
CA GLY A 66 9.42 5.38 -5.23
C GLY A 66 8.70 6.71 -5.49
N ALA A 67 8.29 7.42 -4.43
CA ALA A 67 7.76 8.77 -4.53
C ALA A 67 8.87 9.77 -4.85
N ALA A 68 8.54 10.82 -5.60
CA ALA A 68 9.44 11.94 -5.78
C ALA A 68 9.74 12.57 -4.40
N PRO A 69 10.99 12.97 -4.12
CA PRO A 69 11.29 13.69 -2.90
C PRO A 69 10.58 15.04 -2.95
N VAL A 70 9.58 15.23 -2.09
CA VAL A 70 8.79 16.46 -1.97
C VAL A 70 8.82 16.90 -0.52
N GLU A 71 8.97 18.20 -0.29
CA GLU A 71 8.83 18.85 1.01
C GLU A 71 7.49 19.58 1.09
N GLY A 72 6.98 19.79 2.31
CA GLY A 72 5.79 20.60 2.55
C GLY A 72 4.79 19.93 3.48
N ILE A 73 3.52 20.27 3.30
CA ILE A 73 2.41 19.74 4.08
C ILE A 73 1.63 18.77 3.20
N ALA A 74 1.51 17.52 3.67
CA ALA A 74 0.61 16.53 3.10
C ALA A 74 -0.81 16.75 3.61
N VAL A 75 -1.77 16.66 2.70
CA VAL A 75 -3.18 16.46 3.03
C VAL A 75 -3.45 14.95 2.96
N ILE A 76 -3.80 14.35 4.08
CA ILE A 76 -4.08 12.93 4.22
C ILE A 76 -5.58 12.74 4.40
N THR A 77 -6.22 11.99 3.51
CA THR A 77 -7.68 11.78 3.55
C THR A 77 -8.04 10.30 3.59
N SER A 78 -9.15 9.99 4.25
CA SER A 78 -9.82 8.70 4.17
C SER A 78 -11.30 8.88 4.47
N GLY A 79 -12.17 8.40 3.57
CA GLY A 79 -13.61 8.68 3.64
C GLY A 79 -13.87 10.19 3.66
N ALA A 80 -14.60 10.67 4.68
CA ALA A 80 -14.88 12.10 4.89
C ALA A 80 -13.87 12.81 5.80
N ALA A 81 -12.89 12.08 6.37
CA ALA A 81 -11.91 12.65 7.28
C ALA A 81 -10.67 13.15 6.53
N SER A 82 -10.07 14.22 7.05
CA SER A 82 -8.82 14.81 6.55
C SER A 82 -7.89 15.20 7.68
N ALA A 83 -6.58 15.15 7.45
CA ALA A 83 -5.53 15.60 8.35
C ALA A 83 -4.42 16.27 7.54
N ASN A 84 -3.77 17.27 8.15
CA ASN A 84 -2.55 17.85 7.61
C ASN A 84 -1.35 17.29 8.38
N ALA A 85 -0.31 16.90 7.66
CA ALA A 85 0.91 16.38 8.27
C ALA A 85 2.15 16.86 7.52
N GLU A 86 3.21 17.16 8.27
CA GLU A 86 4.46 17.58 7.66
C GLU A 86 5.12 16.42 6.93
N VAL A 87 5.66 16.70 5.74
CA VAL A 87 6.41 15.74 4.95
C VAL A 87 7.89 15.90 5.23
N ARG A 88 8.54 14.79 5.56
CA ARG A 88 10.00 14.70 5.67
C ARG A 88 10.55 14.14 4.36
N PRO A 89 11.34 14.91 3.60
CA PRO A 89 11.94 14.44 2.37
C PRO A 89 13.00 13.39 2.68
N ARG A 90 13.02 12.32 1.88
CA ARG A 90 14.07 11.30 1.85
C ARG A 90 14.30 10.91 0.40
N ARG A 91 15.53 10.52 0.05
CA ARG A 91 15.84 10.14 -1.34
C ARG A 91 14.97 8.94 -1.74
N GLY A 92 14.11 9.14 -2.75
CA GLY A 92 13.21 8.11 -3.28
C GLY A 92 12.06 7.72 -2.35
N GLN A 93 11.76 8.54 -1.33
CA GLN A 93 10.73 8.27 -0.34
C GLN A 93 10.03 9.56 0.09
N LEU A 94 8.73 9.44 0.35
CA LEU A 94 7.93 10.43 1.04
C LEU A 94 7.59 9.87 2.43
N GLN A 95 7.90 10.62 3.49
CA GLN A 95 7.58 10.21 4.85
C GLN A 95 6.71 11.26 5.55
N THR A 96 5.67 10.80 6.24
CA THR A 96 4.82 11.65 7.07
C THR A 96 4.34 10.89 8.31
N MET A 97 3.62 11.55 9.21
CA MET A 97 3.11 10.97 10.46
C MET A 97 1.62 11.23 10.62
N LEU A 98 0.91 10.23 11.12
CA LEU A 98 -0.51 10.30 11.45
C LEU A 98 -0.74 9.58 12.78
N ARG A 99 -1.62 10.11 13.63
CA ARG A 99 -1.96 9.40 14.86
C ARG A 99 -2.91 8.24 14.57
N ALA A 100 -2.69 7.11 15.23
CA ALA A 100 -3.52 5.92 15.09
C ALA A 100 -4.95 6.12 15.63
N ASP A 101 -5.13 7.05 16.57
CA ASP A 101 -6.42 7.45 17.15
C ASP A 101 -7.11 8.60 16.39
N HIS A 102 -6.51 9.09 15.29
CA HIS A 102 -7.11 10.15 14.47
C HIS A 102 -8.29 9.62 13.63
N PRO A 103 -9.37 10.40 13.40
CA PRO A 103 -10.49 9.99 12.56
C PRO A 103 -10.13 9.52 11.15
N VAL A 104 -9.08 10.10 10.54
CA VAL A 104 -8.53 9.63 9.25
C VAL A 104 -8.03 8.20 9.34
N PHE A 105 -7.31 7.85 10.41
CA PHE A 105 -6.78 6.50 10.59
C PHE A 105 -7.90 5.50 10.93
N ALA A 106 -8.91 5.92 11.68
CA ALA A 106 -10.12 5.12 11.91
C ALA A 106 -10.88 4.82 10.60
N ALA A 107 -11.07 5.82 9.73
CA ALA A 107 -11.67 5.63 8.41
C ALA A 107 -10.81 4.73 7.50
N PHE A 108 -9.49 4.83 7.61
CA PHE A 108 -8.57 3.96 6.89
C PHE A 108 -8.67 2.50 7.37
N GLN A 109 -8.74 2.25 8.69
CA GLN A 109 -8.97 0.90 9.24
C GLN A 109 -10.30 0.28 8.79
N ALA A 110 -11.32 1.10 8.57
CA ALA A 110 -12.62 0.66 8.10
C ALA A 110 -12.59 0.29 6.60
N SER A 111 -11.96 1.13 5.77
CA SER A 111 -12.07 1.06 4.31
C SER A 111 -10.87 0.43 3.61
N GLY A 112 -9.69 0.46 4.23
CA GLY A 112 -8.41 0.14 3.60
C GLY A 112 -7.93 1.19 2.60
N LYS A 113 -8.55 2.37 2.54
CA LYS A 113 -8.20 3.41 1.58
C LYS A 113 -7.72 4.68 2.28
N LEU A 114 -6.53 5.13 1.90
CA LEU A 114 -5.93 6.38 2.34
C LEU A 114 -5.37 7.09 1.11
N GLN A 115 -5.49 8.40 1.06
CA GLN A 115 -4.90 9.21 0.01
C GLN A 115 -3.96 10.23 0.65
N VAL A 116 -2.75 10.34 0.10
CA VAL A 116 -1.75 11.31 0.53
C VAL A 116 -1.50 12.27 -0.63
N SER A 117 -1.79 13.55 -0.44
CA SER A 117 -1.58 14.57 -1.46
C SER A 117 -0.57 15.60 -0.98
N VAL A 118 0.44 15.91 -1.80
CA VAL A 118 1.46 16.94 -1.53
C VAL A 118 1.63 17.79 -2.78
N GLY A 119 1.23 19.06 -2.70
CA GLY A 119 1.11 19.91 -3.90
C GLY A 119 0.14 19.27 -4.90
N GLU A 120 0.60 19.03 -6.12
CA GLU A 120 -0.18 18.36 -7.18
C GLU A 120 -0.03 16.83 -7.17
N GLN A 121 0.91 16.28 -6.38
CA GLN A 121 1.13 14.84 -6.33
C GLN A 121 0.11 14.20 -5.40
N THR A 122 -0.42 13.06 -5.82
CA THR A 122 -1.41 12.29 -5.08
C THR A 122 -1.02 10.83 -5.14
N SER A 123 -0.87 10.20 -3.97
CA SER A 123 -0.48 8.80 -3.82
C SER A 123 -1.53 8.06 -3.01
N PRO A 124 -2.23 7.08 -3.60
CA PRO A 124 -3.14 6.22 -2.86
C PRO A 124 -2.34 5.16 -2.07
N VAL A 125 -2.85 4.82 -0.89
CA VAL A 125 -2.48 3.61 -0.14
C VAL A 125 -3.72 2.76 -0.02
N GLU A 126 -3.68 1.59 -0.63
CA GLU A 126 -4.79 0.64 -0.62
C GLU A 126 -4.37 -0.67 0.04
N ILE A 127 -5.10 -1.03 1.09
CA ILE A 127 -5.05 -2.33 1.76
C ILE A 127 -6.32 -3.07 1.36
N ASP A 128 -6.15 -4.18 0.64
CA ASP A 128 -7.27 -4.99 0.20
C ASP A 128 -8.01 -5.64 1.38
N ARG A 129 -9.24 -6.07 1.12
CA ARG A 129 -10.13 -6.62 2.15
C ARG A 129 -9.50 -7.81 2.89
N ALA A 130 -8.71 -8.65 2.22
CA ALA A 130 -8.10 -9.82 2.86
C ALA A 130 -7.01 -9.43 3.88
N ASN A 131 -6.44 -8.23 3.76
CA ASN A 131 -5.39 -7.72 4.63
C ASN A 131 -5.89 -6.68 5.67
N LEU A 132 -7.18 -6.31 5.66
CA LEU A 132 -7.73 -5.36 6.64
C LEU A 132 -7.60 -5.80 8.11
N SER A 133 -7.61 -7.10 8.38
CA SER A 133 -7.37 -7.62 9.73
C SER A 133 -5.97 -7.28 10.24
N LYS A 134 -4.96 -7.29 9.35
CA LYS A 134 -3.58 -6.90 9.69
C LYS A 134 -3.48 -5.41 9.99
N LEU A 135 -4.19 -4.56 9.24
CA LEU A 135 -4.28 -3.13 9.52
C LEU A 135 -4.88 -2.84 10.89
N ARG A 136 -5.99 -3.50 11.23
CA ARG A 136 -6.63 -3.35 12.56
C ARG A 136 -5.73 -3.86 13.67
N ARG A 137 -5.06 -5.00 13.46
CA ARG A 137 -4.11 -5.54 14.43
C ARG A 137 -2.91 -4.60 14.66
N PHE A 138 -2.37 -4.03 13.58
CA PHE A 138 -1.34 -3.00 13.67
C PHE A 138 -1.82 -1.80 14.50
N ALA A 139 -3.03 -1.31 14.23
CA ALA A 139 -3.62 -0.17 14.94
C ALA A 139 -3.78 -0.43 16.44
N GLU A 140 -4.35 -1.59 16.80
CA GLU A 140 -4.54 -2.04 18.18
C GLU A 140 -3.21 -2.03 18.95
N LEU A 141 -2.18 -2.68 18.40
CA LEU A 141 -0.85 -2.76 19.02
C LEU A 141 -0.16 -1.39 19.08
N CYS A 142 -0.42 -0.51 18.10
CA CYS A 142 0.14 0.83 18.05
C CYS A 142 -0.47 1.74 19.12
N THR A 143 -1.76 1.59 19.44
CA THR A 143 -2.44 2.38 20.47
C THR A 143 -2.24 1.85 21.88
N GLY A 144 -1.99 0.54 22.02
CA GLY A 144 -1.85 -0.13 23.32
C GLY A 144 -3.15 -0.75 23.80
#